data_AF-A0A2T3M7P7-F1
#
_entry.id   AF-A0A2T3M7P7-F1
#
_cell.length_a   1.000
_cell.length_b   1.000
_cell.length_c   1.000
_cell.angle_alpha   90.00
_cell.angle_beta   90.00
_cell.angle_gamma   90.00
#
_symmetry.space_group_name_H-M   'P 1'
#
loop_
_entity.id
_entity.type
_entity.pdbx_description
1 polymer ?
#
loop_
_entity_poly.entity_id
_entity_poly.type
_entity_poly.pdbx_seq_one_letter_code
_entity_poly.pdbx_strand_id
1 'polypeptide(L)' 'MVLFTPLLANAADLFAGARAQINESTNSSSTLWFAVTVAGLAGAALTGFLTKNWPLAIGGFFAGIIFMRAAAAVIGLA' A
#
# COMPACT_ATOMS: atom_id res chain seq x y z
N MET A 1 6.20 17.19 -48.00
CA MET A 1 7.02 17.09 -46.77
C MET A 1 6.25 16.21 -45.80
N VAL A 2 6.61 14.94 -45.71
CA VAL A 2 5.91 13.96 -44.86
C VAL A 2 6.46 14.14 -43.44
N LEU A 3 5.62 14.64 -42.53
CA LEU A 3 5.94 14.71 -41.12
C LEU A 3 5.98 13.27 -40.59
N PHE A 4 7.18 12.74 -40.38
CA PHE A 4 7.41 11.57 -39.55
C PHE A 4 7.08 11.95 -38.09
N THR A 5 5.81 11.88 -37.71
CA THR A 5 5.45 11.78 -36.30
C THR A 5 6.01 10.46 -35.80
N PRO A 6 6.97 10.47 -34.84
CA PRO A 6 7.47 9.23 -34.29
C PRO A 6 6.29 8.48 -33.70
N LEU A 7 6.22 7.18 -34.00
CA LEU A 7 5.30 6.19 -33.47
C LEU A 7 5.49 6.04 -31.94
N LEU A 8 5.29 7.12 -31.18
CA LEU A 8 5.21 7.10 -29.72
C LEU A 8 3.85 6.55 -29.24
N ALA A 9 2.93 6.29 -30.18
CA ALA A 9 1.64 5.65 -29.91
C ALA A 9 1.75 4.16 -29.52
N ASN A 10 2.94 3.56 -29.54
CA ASN A 10 3.15 2.15 -29.23
C ASN A 10 4.33 1.86 -28.28
N ALA A 11 4.72 2.83 -27.45
CA ALA A 11 5.37 2.46 -26.19
C ALA A 11 4.26 1.97 -25.24
N ALA A 12 3.67 0.81 -25.55
CA ALA A 12 2.85 0.09 -24.59
C ALA A 12 3.69 -0.03 -23.32
N ASP A 13 3.19 0.54 -22.21
CA ASP A 13 3.90 0.51 -20.93
C ASP A 13 4.23 -0.96 -20.61
N LEU A 14 5.51 -1.31 -20.77
CA LEU A 14 6.03 -2.67 -20.59
C LEU A 14 5.77 -3.18 -19.17
N PHE A 15 5.53 -2.26 -18.24
CA PHE A 15 5.25 -2.54 -16.85
C PHE A 15 3.77 -2.43 -16.50
N ALA A 16 2.86 -2.15 -17.45
CA ALA A 16 1.43 -2.04 -17.17
C ALA A 16 0.86 -3.32 -16.55
N GLY A 17 1.25 -4.48 -17.09
CA GLY A 17 0.83 -5.78 -16.55
C GLY A 17 1.41 -6.07 -15.15
N ALA A 18 2.70 -5.77 -14.95
CA ALA A 18 3.35 -5.93 -13.65
C ALA A 18 2.75 -4.98 -12.59
N ARG A 19 2.48 -3.72 -12.95
CA ARG A 19 1.84 -2.73 -12.10
C ARG A 19 0.42 -3.15 -11.74
N ALA A 20 -0.36 -3.67 -12.69
CA ALA A 20 -1.71 -4.19 -12.43
C ALA A 20 -1.68 -5.35 -11.42
N GLN A 21 -0.77 -6.31 -11.58
CA GLN A 21 -0.62 -7.43 -10.63
C GLN A 21 -0.20 -6.97 -9.23
N ILE A 22 0.75 -6.03 -9.14
CA ILE A 22 1.15 -5.46 -7.87
C ILE A 22 -0.04 -4.78 -7.21
N ASN A 23 -0.77 -3.94 -7.95
CA ASN A 23 -1.90 -3.19 -7.41
C ASN A 23 -3.03 -4.14 -6.93
N GLU A 24 -3.33 -5.19 -7.70
CA GLU A 24 -4.29 -6.22 -7.28
C GLU A 24 -3.86 -6.93 -5.99
N SER A 25 -2.57 -7.17 -5.83
CA SER A 25 -2.04 -7.88 -4.66
C SER A 25 -1.88 -7.01 -3.42
N THR A 26 -1.87 -5.69 -3.57
CA THR A 26 -1.49 -4.73 -2.51
C THR A 26 -2.57 -3.70 -2.20
N ASN A 27 -3.64 -3.62 -2.98
CA ASN A 27 -4.76 -2.72 -2.72
C ASN A 27 -5.41 -2.98 -1.36
N SER A 28 -6.21 -2.02 -0.90
CA SER A 28 -6.85 -2.06 0.43
C SER A 28 -7.85 -3.21 0.66
N SER A 29 -8.30 -3.89 -0.39
CA SER A 29 -9.15 -5.09 -0.33
C SER A 29 -8.38 -6.41 -0.46
N SER A 30 -7.06 -6.35 -0.64
CA SER A 30 -6.24 -7.54 -0.86
C SER A 30 -5.99 -8.33 0.42
N THR A 31 -5.74 -9.64 0.25
CA THR A 31 -5.32 -10.53 1.35
C THR A 31 -4.05 -10.04 2.02
N LEU A 32 -3.13 -9.42 1.27
CA LEU A 32 -1.90 -8.85 1.83
C LEU A 32 -2.22 -7.69 2.78
N TRP A 33 -3.10 -6.78 2.38
CA TRP A 33 -3.49 -5.63 3.21
C TRP A 33 -4.17 -6.09 4.50
N PHE A 34 -5.02 -7.11 4.39
CA PHE A 34 -5.62 -7.76 5.56
C PHE A 34 -4.56 -8.39 6.47
N ALA A 35 -3.63 -9.18 5.92
CA ALA A 35 -2.58 -9.84 6.70
C ALA A 35 -1.67 -8.85 7.43
N VAL A 36 -1.23 -7.77 6.77
CA VAL A 36 -0.43 -6.70 7.37
C VAL A 36 -1.20 -6.00 8.48
N THR A 37 -2.49 -5.73 8.27
CA THR A 37 -3.36 -5.11 9.28
C THR A 37 -3.50 -5.98 10.51
N VAL A 38 -3.73 -7.29 10.34
CA VAL A 38 -3.85 -8.25 11.44
C VAL A 38 -2.52 -8.38 12.19
N ALA A 39 -1.39 -8.44 11.48
CA ALA A 39 -0.07 -8.47 12.11
C ALA A 39 0.21 -7.19 12.92
N GLY A 40 -0.13 -6.02 12.37
CA GLY A 40 -0.04 -4.74 13.07
C GLY A 40 -0.91 -4.68 14.31
N LEU A 41 -2.15 -5.20 14.23
CA LEU A 41 -3.07 -5.28 15.36
C LEU A 41 -2.54 -6.21 16.46
N ALA A 42 -1.98 -7.36 16.08
CA ALA A 42 -1.33 -8.28 17.02
C ALA A 42 -0.13 -7.62 17.72
N GLY A 43 0.71 -6.91 16.96
CA GLY A 43 1.82 -6.13 17.51
C GLY A 43 1.36 -5.05 18.48
N ALA A 44 0.27 -4.34 18.17
CA ALA A 44 -0.32 -3.35 19.05
C ALA A 44 -0.89 -3.99 20.33
N ALA A 45 -1.59 -5.12 20.22
CA ALA A 45 -2.11 -5.85 21.36
C ALA A 45 -0.98 -6.34 22.30
N LEU A 46 0.09 -6.90 21.73
CA LEU A 46 1.29 -7.28 22.48
C LEU A 46 1.93 -6.08 23.15
N THR A 47 2.07 -4.96 22.44
CA THR A 47 2.64 -3.72 22.98
C THR A 47 1.82 -3.21 24.14
N GLY A 48 0.49 -3.13 24.01
CA GLY A 48 -0.42 -2.70 25.08
C GLY A 48 -0.36 -3.64 26.29
N PHE A 49 -0.27 -4.95 26.05
CA PHE A 49 -0.17 -5.94 27.12
C PHE A 49 1.16 -5.86 27.88
N LEU A 50 2.28 -5.74 27.18
CA LEU A 50 3.63 -5.73 27.76
C LEU A 50 3.95 -4.40 28.44
N THR A 51 3.62 -3.28 27.79
CA THR A 51 3.96 -1.93 28.29
C THR A 51 2.91 -1.35 29.23
N LYS A 52 1.72 -1.95 29.29
CA LYS A 52 0.52 -1.41 29.97
C LYS A 52 0.09 -0.02 29.47
N ASN A 53 0.65 0.45 28.36
CA ASN A 53 0.33 1.75 27.76
C ASN A 53 -0.61 1.56 26.57
N TRP A 54 -1.90 1.39 26.86
CA TRP A 54 -2.95 1.22 25.85
C TRP A 54 -3.15 2.43 24.94
N PRO A 55 -3.09 3.70 25.42
CA PRO A 55 -3.16 4.86 24.54
C PRO A 55 -2.08 4.84 23.46
N LEU A 56 -0.84 4.49 23.82
CA LEU A 56 0.26 4.38 22.86
C LEU A 56 0.05 3.22 21.88
N ALA A 57 -0.39 2.06 22.36
CA ALA A 57 -0.63 0.89 21.51
C ALA A 57 -1.74 1.14 20.47
N ILE A 58 -2.88 1.68 20.91
CA ILE A 58 -4.01 2.01 20.04
C ILE A 58 -3.63 3.14 19.08
N GLY A 59 -3.04 4.21 19.61
CA GLY A 59 -2.59 5.35 18.81
C GLY A 59 -1.57 4.95 17.75
N GLY A 60 -0.59 4.11 18.12
CA GLY A 60 0.43 3.59 17.22
C GLY A 60 -0.17 2.73 16.10
N PHE A 61 -1.14 1.87 16.41
CA PHE A 61 -1.84 1.08 15.39
C PHE A 61 -2.56 1.96 14.36
N PHE A 62 -3.39 2.89 14.82
CA PHE A 62 -4.14 3.77 13.91
C PHE A 62 -3.22 4.73 13.15
N ALA A 63 -2.18 5.26 13.80
CA ALA A 63 -1.16 6.06 13.12
C ALA A 63 -0.46 5.26 12.01
N GLY A 64 -0.16 3.97 12.25
CA GLY A 64 0.37 3.06 11.24
C GLY A 64 -0.59 2.85 10.07
N ILE A 65 -1.89 2.65 10.32
CA ILE A 65 -2.90 2.51 9.26
C ILE A 65 -2.99 3.78 8.40
N ILE A 66 -3.01 4.96 9.03
CA ILE A 66 -3.04 6.24 8.33
C ILE A 66 -1.78 6.41 7.48
N PHE A 67 -0.61 6.12 8.05
CA PHE A 67 0.65 6.15 7.34
C PHE A 67 0.65 5.22 6.12
N MET A 68 0.18 3.98 6.25
CA MET A 68 0.12 3.04 5.13
C MET A 68 -0.82 3.53 4.02
N ARG A 69 -1.97 4.13 4.36
CA ARG A 69 -2.88 4.73 3.37
C ARG A 69 -2.23 5.91 2.65
N ALA A 70 -1.54 6.79 3.37
CA ALA A 70 -0.82 7.90 2.77
C ALA A 70 0.33 7.41 1.87
N ALA A 71 1.11 6.42 2.34
CA ALA A 71 2.19 5.82 1.58
C ALA A 71 1.68 5.16 0.29
N ALA A 72 0.57 4.41 0.37
CA ALA A 72 -0.08 3.80 -0.80
C ALA A 72 -0.49 4.85 -1.84
N ALA A 73 -1.05 5.99 -1.41
CA ALA A 73 -1.39 7.08 -2.32
C ALA A 73 -0.15 7.70 -3.00
N VAL A 74 0.96 7.87 -2.28
CA VAL A 74 2.21 8.42 -2.83
C VAL A 74 2.84 7.49 -3.88
N ILE A 75 2.77 6.18 -3.68
CA ILE A 75 3.37 5.20 -4.60
C ILE A 75 2.40 4.71 -5.70
N GLY A 76 1.17 5.24 -5.75
CA GLY A 76 0.18 4.91 -6.78
C GLY A 76 -0.48 3.54 -6.62
N LEU A 77 -0.70 3.12 -5.37
CA LEU A 77 -1.31 1.85 -4.96
C LEU A 77 -2.72 1.99 -4.36
N ALA A 78 -3.18 3.23 -4.17
CA ALA A 78 -4.46 3.54 -3.53
C ALA A 78 -5.56 3.82 -4.55
#